data_AF-A0A6J3F234-F1
#
_entry.id   AF-A0A6J3F234-F1
#
_cell.length_a   1.000
_cell.length_b   1.000
_cell.length_c   1.000
_cell.angle_alpha   90.00
_cell.angle_beta   90.00
_cell.angle_gamma   90.00
#
_symmetry.space_group_name_H-M   'P 1'
#
loop_
_entity.id
_entity.type
_entity.pdbx_description
1 polymer ?
#
loop_
_entity_poly.entity_id
_entity_poly.type
_entity_poly.pdbx_seq_one_letter_code
_entity_poly.pdbx_strand_id
1 'polypeptide(L)'
;LISFTLQNKKLMKPADQKESARRPFIFYRSQVGSQNLLESVAHPGWFVCTSCNCNEPVGVTDKHEHKKHIEFSFHPVCKPEMSPSEVSD
;
A
#
# COMPACT_ATOMS: atom_id res chain seq x y z
N LEU A 1 -1.52 8.41 -17.84
CA LEU A 1 -2.19 7.44 -16.95
C LEU A 1 -1.20 7.09 -15.84
N ILE A 2 -1.54 7.37 -14.58
CA ILE A 2 -0.73 6.94 -13.45
C ILE A 2 -1.10 5.48 -13.16
N SER A 3 -0.09 4.63 -12.98
CA SER A 3 -0.27 3.21 -12.67
C SER A 3 0.35 2.87 -11.31
N PHE A 4 -0.25 1.92 -10.62
CA PHE A 4 0.26 1.36 -9.38
C PHE A 4 0.99 0.05 -9.68
N THR A 5 2.27 -0.03 -9.35
CA THR A 5 3.12 -1.16 -9.72
C THR A 5 4.03 -1.58 -8.57
N LEU A 6 4.30 -2.88 -8.48
CA LEU A 6 5.31 -3.41 -7.56
C LEU A 6 6.70 -3.40 -8.22
N GLN A 7 7.73 -3.10 -7.45
CA GLN A 7 9.12 -3.24 -7.87
C GLN A 7 9.81 -4.32 -7.05
N ASN A 8 10.59 -5.19 -7.69
CA ASN A 8 11.36 -6.24 -7.02
C ASN A 8 12.56 -5.65 -6.27
N LYS A 9 12.30 -5.10 -5.08
CA LYS A 9 13.29 -4.49 -4.19
C LYS A 9 12.97 -4.86 -2.76
N LYS A 10 14.01 -5.14 -1.97
CA LYS A 10 13.87 -5.29 -0.52
C LYS A 10 13.43 -3.96 0.07
N LEU A 11 12.53 -4.01 1.06
CA LEU A 11 12.22 -2.84 1.88
C LEU A 11 13.50 -2.46 2.65
N MET A 12 14.23 -1.48 2.14
CA MET A 12 15.45 -0.96 2.76
C MET A 12 15.05 0.04 3.86
N LYS A 13 15.95 0.29 4.82
CA LYS A 13 15.66 1.31 5.82
C LYS A 13 15.56 2.66 5.12
N PRO A 14 14.63 3.54 5.51
CA PRO A 14 14.49 4.84 4.88
C PRO A 14 15.80 5.65 4.86
N ALA A 15 16.71 5.46 5.81
CA ALA A 15 17.99 6.17 5.86
C ALA A 15 18.98 5.78 4.73
N ASP A 16 18.79 4.62 4.10
CA ASP A 16 19.76 4.03 3.17
C ASP A 16 19.58 4.55 1.72
N GLN A 17 18.55 5.36 1.45
CA GLN A 17 18.23 5.85 0.11
C GLN A 17 17.97 7.36 0.10
N LYS A 18 18.40 8.01 -0.99
CA LYS A 18 18.06 9.42 -1.26
C LYS A 18 16.55 9.62 -1.29
N GLU A 19 16.07 10.74 -0.77
CA GLU A 19 14.64 11.08 -0.73
C GLU A 19 13.93 10.91 -2.07
N SER A 20 14.55 11.36 -3.17
CA SER A 20 13.99 11.24 -4.52
C SER A 20 13.76 9.78 -4.96
N ALA A 21 14.59 8.85 -4.50
CA ALA A 21 14.44 7.41 -4.82
C ALA A 21 13.34 6.76 -3.98
N ARG A 22 13.10 7.26 -2.76
CA ARG A 22 12.05 6.77 -1.85
C ARG A 22 10.68 7.30 -2.22
N ARG A 23 10.59 8.56 -2.68
CA ARG A 23 9.34 9.29 -2.90
C ARG A 23 8.24 8.51 -3.64
N PRO A 24 8.51 7.73 -4.71
CA PRO A 24 7.48 6.93 -5.39
C PRO A 24 6.85 5.81 -4.53
N PHE A 25 7.53 5.41 -3.45
CA PHE A 25 7.09 4.34 -2.54
C PHE A 25 6.45 4.87 -1.26
N ILE A 26 6.43 6.19 -1.05
CA ILE A 26 5.87 6.79 0.17
C ILE A 26 4.40 7.11 -0.05
N PHE A 27 3.58 6.70 0.92
CA PHE A 27 2.17 7.05 1.01
C PHE A 27 1.90 7.76 2.33
N TYR A 28 1.15 8.86 2.29
CA TYR A 28 0.58 9.44 3.50
C TYR A 28 -0.58 8.57 3.97
N ARG A 29 -0.55 8.18 5.24
CA ARG A 29 -1.65 7.47 5.89
C ARG A 29 -2.49 8.47 6.69
N SER A 30 -3.74 8.66 6.29
CA SER A 30 -4.73 9.38 7.08
C SER A 30 -5.70 8.38 7.71
N GLN A 31 -6.05 8.57 8.98
CA GLN A 31 -6.96 7.70 9.71
C GLN A 31 -8.26 8.44 10.01
N VAL A 32 -9.38 7.87 9.58
CA VAL A 32 -10.74 8.34 9.88
C VAL A 32 -11.47 7.20 10.58
N GLY A 33 -11.68 7.35 11.89
CA GLY A 33 -12.19 6.25 12.72
C GLY A 33 -11.26 5.03 12.70
N SER A 34 -11.77 3.87 12.31
CA SER A 34 -11.01 2.63 12.16
C SER A 34 -10.43 2.42 10.75
N GLN A 35 -10.75 3.30 9.81
CA GLN A 35 -10.36 3.18 8.41
C GLN A 35 -9.13 4.04 8.09
N ASN A 36 -8.41 3.64 7.06
CA ASN A 36 -7.18 4.27 6.61
C ASN A 36 -7.29 4.63 5.13
N LEU A 37 -6.89 5.85 4.81
CA LEU A 37 -6.66 6.32 3.44
C LEU A 37 -5.16 6.37 3.19
N LEU A 38 -4.75 6.00 1.97
CA LEU A 38 -3.35 5.96 1.57
C LEU A 38 -3.15 6.83 0.32
N GLU A 39 -2.59 8.02 0.49
CA GLU A 39 -2.35 9.00 -0.59
C GLU A 39 -0.90 8.93 -1.07
N SER A 40 -0.66 8.96 -2.39
CA SER A 40 0.68 8.96 -2.96
C SER A 40 1.41 10.29 -2.72
N VAL A 41 2.62 10.25 -2.16
CA VAL A 41 3.48 11.45 -2.03
C VAL A 41 4.05 11.90 -3.38
N ALA A 42 4.26 10.96 -4.31
CA ALA A 42 4.69 11.27 -5.66
C ALA A 42 3.59 11.94 -6.49
N HIS A 43 2.33 11.65 -6.18
CA HIS A 43 1.16 12.17 -6.90
C HIS A 43 0.06 12.58 -5.90
N PRO A 44 0.15 13.78 -5.31
CA PRO A 44 -0.89 14.28 -4.40
C PRO A 44 -2.28 14.26 -5.04
N GLY A 45 -3.29 13.94 -4.24
CA GLY A 45 -4.67 13.70 -4.66
C GLY A 45 -4.95 12.28 -5.16
N TRP A 46 -3.93 11.43 -5.34
CA TRP A 46 -4.12 10.05 -5.78
C TRP A 46 -4.06 9.06 -4.62
N PHE A 47 -5.14 8.31 -4.44
CA PHE A 47 -5.30 7.36 -3.34
C PHE A 47 -5.24 5.91 -3.83
N VAL A 48 -4.69 5.01 -3.01
CA VAL A 48 -4.83 3.56 -3.23
C VAL A 48 -6.30 3.20 -3.23
N CYS A 49 -6.72 2.37 -4.19
CA CYS A 49 -8.12 1.99 -4.35
C CYS A 49 -8.30 0.55 -4.79
N THR A 50 -9.46 -0.02 -4.47
CA THR A 50 -9.95 -1.27 -5.07
C THR A 50 -11.14 -1.01 -5.98
N SER A 51 -11.37 -1.95 -6.91
CA SER A 51 -12.61 -2.02 -7.69
C SER A 51 -13.78 -2.48 -6.82
N CYS A 52 -15.00 -2.23 -7.28
CA CYS A 52 -16.20 -2.85 -6.73
C CYS A 52 -16.33 -4.35 -7.06
N ASN A 53 -15.56 -4.83 -8.05
CA ASN A 53 -15.56 -6.24 -8.45
C ASN A 53 -14.43 -7.01 -7.75
N CYS A 54 -14.72 -8.23 -7.33
CA CYS A 54 -13.73 -9.16 -6.79
C CYS A 54 -12.70 -9.55 -7.87
N ASN A 55 -11.49 -9.92 -7.43
CA ASN A 55 -10.37 -10.38 -8.26
C ASN A 55 -9.78 -9.34 -9.22
N GLU A 56 -10.13 -8.07 -9.06
CA GLU A 56 -9.49 -6.96 -9.78
C GLU A 56 -8.24 -6.48 -9.04
N PRO A 57 -7.23 -5.96 -9.77
CA PRO A 57 -6.01 -5.46 -9.16
C PRO A 57 -6.26 -4.22 -8.30
N VAL A 58 -5.43 -4.05 -7.28
CA VAL A 58 -5.33 -2.79 -6.53
C VAL A 58 -4.71 -1.72 -7.44
N GLY A 59 -5.27 -0.52 -7.40
CA GLY A 59 -4.82 0.60 -8.23
C GLY A 59 -4.68 1.89 -7.43
N VAL A 60 -4.59 3.00 -8.16
CA VAL A 60 -4.73 4.36 -7.61
C VAL A 60 -5.82 5.14 -8.33
N THR A 61 -6.44 6.10 -7.65
CA THR A 61 -7.50 6.96 -8.20
C THR A 61 -7.43 8.36 -7.60
N ASP A 62 -7.72 9.37 -8.41
CA ASP A 62 -8.00 10.75 -8.00
C ASP A 62 -9.51 11.04 -7.91
N LYS A 63 -10.34 10.10 -8.35
CA LYS A 63 -11.79 10.21 -8.31
C LYS A 63 -12.34 9.70 -6.99
N HIS A 64 -13.01 10.59 -6.25
CA HIS A 64 -13.73 10.27 -5.02
C HIS A 64 -15.11 9.67 -5.26
N GLU A 65 -15.67 9.87 -6.45
CA GLU A 65 -17.04 9.48 -6.75
C GLU A 65 -17.06 8.37 -7.81
N HIS A 66 -17.81 7.31 -7.51
CA HIS A 66 -18.23 6.20 -8.36
C HIS A 66 -17.28 4.98 -8.40
N LYS A 67 -17.73 3.92 -7.70
CA LYS A 67 -17.34 2.50 -7.83
C LYS A 67 -15.95 2.07 -7.34
N LYS A 68 -15.18 2.95 -6.70
CA LYS A 68 -13.89 2.59 -6.13
C LYS A 68 -13.87 2.81 -4.62
N HIS A 69 -13.31 1.86 -3.89
CA HIS A 69 -13.18 1.93 -2.44
C HIS A 69 -11.76 2.35 -2.08
N ILE A 70 -11.63 3.41 -1.27
CA ILE A 70 -10.33 4.01 -0.86
C ILE A 70 -10.05 3.87 0.65
N GLU A 71 -10.98 3.28 1.38
CA GLU A 71 -10.93 3.13 2.83
C GLU A 71 -10.56 1.69 3.19
N PHE A 72 -9.51 1.53 4.01
CA PHE A 72 -8.98 0.22 4.36
C PHE A 72 -8.90 -0.01 5.87
N SER A 73 -9.33 -1.19 6.31
CA SER A 73 -9.11 -1.68 7.67
C SER A 73 -7.75 -2.37 7.76
N PHE A 74 -6.93 -2.02 8.76
CA PHE A 74 -5.63 -2.67 8.98
C PHE A 74 -5.74 -3.62 10.18
N HIS A 75 -5.69 -4.92 9.91
CA HIS A 75 -5.76 -5.94 10.95
C HIS A 75 -4.34 -6.41 11.32
N PRO A 76 -3.91 -6.26 12.59
CA PRO A 76 -2.65 -6.85 13.04
C PRO A 76 -2.76 -8.37 12.99
N VAL A 77 -1.73 -9.03 12.46
CA VAL A 77 -1.65 -10.50 12.48
C VAL A 77 -0.86 -10.91 13.72
N CYS A 78 -1.48 -11.68 14.61
CA CYS A 78 -0.81 -12.27 15.78
C CYS A 78 0.08 -13.44 15.32
N LYS A 79 1.35 -13.14 15.03
CA LYS A 79 2.45 -14.04 14.61
C LYS A 79 2.28 -14.66 13.21
N PRO A 80 3.36 -14.73 12.40
CA PRO A 80 3.37 -15.60 11.23
C PRO A 80 3.37 -17.05 11.73
N GLU A 81 2.47 -17.89 11.22
CA GLU A 81 2.71 -19.33 11.22
C GLU A 81 3.98 -19.56 10.39
N MET A 82 5.13 -19.64 11.05
CA MET A 82 6.30 -20.26 10.46
C MET A 82 5.95 -21.74 10.33
N SER A 83 5.86 -22.22 9.10
CA SER A 83 5.89 -23.66 8.80
C SER A 83 7.09 -24.30 9.52
N PRO A 84 6.98 -25.50 10.12
CA PRO A 84 8.05 -26.13 10.91
C PRO A 84 9.34 -26.53 10.15
N SER A 85 9.60 -25.98 8.96
CA SER A 85 10.55 -26.56 8.01
C SER A 85 12.00 -26.11 8.15
N GLU A 86 12.36 -25.32 9.16
CA GLU A 86 13.77 -24.94 9.39
C GLU A 86 14.20 -25.25 10.83
N VAL A 87 14.18 -26.55 11.18
CA VAL A 87 15.19 -27.10 12.08
C VAL A 87 16.37 -27.50 11.19
N SER A 88 17.47 -26.77 11.28
CA SER A 88 18.79 -27.30 10.89
C SER A 88 19.43 -27.87 12.15
N ASP A 89 19.78 -29.15 12.11
CA ASP A 89 20.67 -29.83 13.08
C ASP A 89 22.10 -29.26 13.02
#